data_AF-A0A7S9L8V5-F1
#
_entry.id   AF-A0A7S9L8V5-F1
#
_cell.length_a   1.000
_cell.length_b   1.000
_cell.length_c   1.000
_cell.angle_alpha   90.00
_cell.angle_beta   90.00
_cell.angle_gamma   90.00
#
_symmetry.space_group_name_H-M   'P 1'
#
loop_
_entity.id
_entity.type
_entity.pdbx_description
1 polymer ?
#
loop_
_entity_poly.entity_id
_entity_poly.type
_entity_poly.pdbx_seq_one_letter_code
_entity_poly.pdbx_strand_id
1 'polypeptide(L)'
;MNYTVYPAQESEKPLTARVAIVQLGDHLQAFLNSNNISSWAPTDDYILREDRLADVLVCLGTAKGMSIAQIKYRAKKLLKLVRAYGNPMKLSFAYDLVANCLGYKAFRLAHMCRSIDHYVENLWPLDVINNGRLFNEGAFLAWPSSSTSEMLRERMQFNKQRDSLYNDIKKRSKIERTKKESEYLQTRNRALARRANQPIETRD
;
A
#
# COMPACT_ATOMS: atom_id res chain seq x y z
N MET A 1 -42.59 -25.01 13.63
CA MET A 1 -41.63 -24.50 12.61
C MET A 1 -40.26 -24.44 13.28
N ASN A 2 -39.30 -25.21 12.79
CA ASN A 2 -37.92 -25.16 13.29
C ASN A 2 -37.14 -24.16 12.42
N TYR A 3 -36.73 -23.04 13.00
CA TYR A 3 -35.88 -22.06 12.33
C TYR A 3 -34.42 -22.40 12.65
N THR A 4 -33.62 -22.60 11.61
CA THR A 4 -32.18 -22.76 11.75
C THR A 4 -31.57 -21.38 12.01
N VAL A 5 -31.04 -21.16 13.22
CA VAL A 5 -30.30 -19.95 13.56
C VAL A 5 -28.91 -20.07 12.96
N TYR A 6 -28.62 -19.27 11.93
CA TYR A 6 -27.27 -19.18 11.38
C TYR A 6 -26.35 -18.47 12.38
N PRO A 7 -25.08 -18.87 12.51
CA PRO A 7 -24.12 -18.14 13.31
C PRO A 7 -24.02 -16.70 12.82
N ALA A 8 -23.81 -15.76 13.75
CA ALA A 8 -23.62 -14.36 13.41
C ALA A 8 -22.51 -14.24 12.37
N GLN A 9 -22.81 -13.56 11.26
CA GLN A 9 -21.83 -13.29 10.22
C GLN A 9 -20.67 -12.53 10.87
N GLU A 10 -19.43 -13.04 10.76
CA GLU A 10 -18.26 -12.32 11.27
C GLU A 10 -18.20 -10.95 10.59
N SER A 11 -18.56 -9.90 11.33
CA SER A 11 -18.40 -8.52 10.88
C SER A 11 -16.91 -8.25 10.70
N GLU A 12 -16.52 -7.57 9.62
CA GLU A 12 -15.16 -7.06 9.47
C GLU A 12 -14.74 -6.39 10.78
N LYS A 13 -13.71 -6.93 11.45
CA LYS A 13 -13.22 -6.36 12.70
C LYS A 13 -12.80 -4.91 12.41
N PRO A 14 -13.44 -3.91 13.02
CA PRO A 14 -13.02 -2.53 12.82
C PRO A 14 -11.58 -2.40 13.32
N LEU A 15 -10.71 -1.75 12.53
CA LEU A 15 -9.35 -1.48 12.98
C LEU A 15 -9.40 -0.47 14.12
N THR A 16 -9.44 -0.95 15.36
CA THR A 16 -9.32 -0.11 16.53
C THR A 16 -7.89 0.43 16.59
N ALA A 17 -7.74 1.70 16.94
CA ALA A 17 -6.44 2.33 17.03
C ALA A 17 -5.49 1.53 17.91
N ARG A 18 -5.97 0.81 18.93
CA ARG A 18 -5.16 -0.04 19.81
C ARG A 18 -4.20 -0.98 19.06
N VAL A 19 -4.60 -1.53 17.91
CA VAL A 19 -3.76 -2.41 17.06
C VAL A 19 -2.69 -1.62 16.30
N ALA A 20 -3.02 -0.40 15.84
CA ALA A 20 -2.07 0.50 15.20
C ALA A 20 -1.15 1.23 16.22
N ILE A 21 -1.64 1.42 17.45
CA ILE A 21 -1.04 2.19 18.55
C ILE A 21 0.17 1.48 19.17
N VAL A 22 0.18 0.14 19.22
CA VAL A 22 1.33 -0.63 19.75
C VAL A 22 2.64 -0.32 19.01
N GLN A 23 2.57 0.13 17.76
CA GLN A 23 3.75 0.42 16.92
C GLN A 23 4.18 1.89 16.93
N LEU A 24 3.40 2.82 17.51
CA LEU A 24 3.65 4.26 17.42
C LEU A 24 4.43 4.86 18.61
N GLY A 25 4.54 4.14 19.73
CA GLY A 25 5.32 4.56 20.91
C GLY A 25 5.01 5.99 21.37
N ASP A 26 6.05 6.78 21.62
CA ASP A 26 5.96 8.16 22.16
C ASP A 26 5.32 9.18 21.20
N HIS A 27 5.12 8.83 19.92
CA HIS A 27 4.46 9.72 18.95
C HIS A 27 2.92 9.75 19.12
N LEU A 28 2.37 8.89 19.99
CA LEU A 28 0.95 8.80 20.31
C LEU A 28 0.38 10.12 20.83
N GLN A 29 1.03 10.75 21.80
CA GLN A 29 0.53 11.96 22.43
C GLN A 29 0.51 13.14 21.45
N ALA A 30 1.51 13.24 20.57
CA ALA A 30 1.59 14.26 19.54
C ALA A 30 0.51 14.08 18.45
N PHE A 31 0.22 12.83 18.05
CA PHE A 31 -0.86 12.52 17.12
C PHE A 31 -2.25 12.83 17.71
N LEU A 32 -2.49 12.49 18.97
CA LEU A 32 -3.76 12.74 19.64
C LEU A 32 -4.00 14.25 19.86
N ASN A 33 -2.98 14.98 20.31
CA ASN A 33 -3.05 16.42 20.54
C ASN A 33 -3.26 17.20 19.24
N SER A 34 -2.64 16.79 18.13
CA SER A 34 -2.80 17.44 16.82
C SER A 34 -4.17 17.19 16.17
N ASN A 35 -4.92 16.19 16.61
CA ASN A 35 -6.25 15.84 16.09
C ASN A 35 -7.41 16.34 16.97
N ASN A 36 -7.16 17.27 17.92
CA ASN A 36 -8.18 17.93 18.75
C ASN A 36 -9.17 16.96 19.44
N ILE A 37 -8.67 15.83 19.94
CA ILE A 37 -9.50 14.90 20.72
C ILE A 37 -9.34 15.26 22.21
N SER A 38 -9.89 16.41 22.60
CA SER A 38 -9.79 16.98 23.96
C SER A 38 -10.57 16.22 25.04
N SER A 39 -11.13 15.05 24.74
CA SER A 39 -12.10 14.36 25.60
C SER A 39 -11.99 12.83 25.54
N TRP A 40 -10.83 12.29 25.18
CA TRP A 40 -10.63 10.85 25.07
C TRP A 40 -10.08 10.28 26.38
N ALA A 41 -10.82 9.38 27.03
CA ALA A 41 -10.29 8.62 28.17
C ALA A 41 -9.42 7.47 27.64
N PRO A 42 -8.33 7.07 28.32
CA PRO A 42 -7.49 5.94 27.92
C PRO A 42 -8.22 4.59 27.75
N THR A 43 -9.47 4.50 28.21
CA THR A 43 -10.35 3.33 28.15
C THR A 43 -11.27 3.31 26.93
N ASP A 44 -11.42 4.41 26.21
CA ASP A 44 -12.26 4.46 25.02
C ASP A 44 -11.48 3.90 23.83
N ASP A 45 -12.03 2.94 23.08
CA ASP A 45 -11.37 2.49 21.85
C ASP A 45 -11.60 3.53 20.73
N TYR A 46 -10.55 4.18 20.23
CA TYR A 46 -10.64 5.09 19.09
C TYR A 46 -10.77 4.26 17.83
N ILE A 47 -11.89 4.42 17.14
CA ILE A 47 -12.15 3.77 15.86
C ILE A 47 -11.56 4.64 14.76
N LEU A 48 -10.60 4.10 13.99
CA LEU A 48 -10.00 4.81 12.86
C LEU A 48 -11.07 5.14 11.82
N ARG A 49 -11.18 6.40 11.45
CA ARG A 49 -12.22 6.89 10.54
C ARG A 49 -11.71 6.99 9.11
N GLU A 50 -12.52 6.55 8.15
CA GLU A 50 -12.16 6.66 6.72
C GLU A 50 -12.22 8.09 6.16
N ASP A 51 -12.84 9.02 6.88
CA ASP A 51 -12.97 10.43 6.49
C ASP A 51 -11.86 11.33 7.07
N ARG A 52 -10.96 10.78 7.88
CA ARG A 52 -9.80 11.49 8.43
C ARG A 52 -8.54 11.05 7.70
N LEU A 53 -7.81 12.02 7.15
CA LEU A 53 -6.58 11.76 6.40
C LEU A 53 -5.56 11.00 7.26
N ALA A 54 -5.36 11.45 8.50
CA ALA A 54 -4.42 10.87 9.44
C ALA A 54 -4.74 9.39 9.73
N ASP A 55 -6.00 9.08 10.05
CA ASP A 55 -6.47 7.73 10.33
C ASP A 55 -6.31 6.81 9.12
N VAL A 56 -6.62 7.30 7.92
CA VAL A 56 -6.41 6.55 6.66
C VAL A 56 -4.93 6.22 6.48
N LEU A 57 -4.01 7.16 6.73
CA LEU A 57 -2.58 6.92 6.59
C LEU A 57 -2.07 5.89 7.61
N VAL A 58 -2.58 5.93 8.85
CA VAL A 58 -2.28 4.93 9.89
C VAL A 58 -2.75 3.54 9.45
N CYS A 59 -4.00 3.40 8.99
CA CYS A 59 -4.52 2.14 8.45
C CYS A 59 -3.69 1.58 7.29
N LEU A 60 -3.19 2.44 6.40
CA LEU A 60 -2.33 2.00 5.30
C LEU A 60 -0.95 1.55 5.80
N GLY A 61 -0.45 2.17 6.87
CA GLY A 61 0.83 1.84 7.51
C GLY A 61 0.85 0.48 8.22
N THR A 62 -0.30 0.01 8.71
CA THR A 62 -0.44 -1.29 9.39
C THR A 62 -0.71 -2.47 8.44
N ALA A 63 -0.86 -2.21 7.14
CA ALA A 63 -1.09 -3.24 6.14
C ALA A 63 0.07 -4.24 6.10
N LYS A 64 -0.20 -5.53 5.84
CA LYS A 64 0.85 -6.50 5.46
C LYS A 64 1.57 -6.10 4.17
N GLY A 65 0.87 -5.34 3.33
CA GLY A 65 1.28 -4.93 1.99
C GLY A 65 0.04 -4.75 1.12
N MET A 66 0.25 -4.41 -0.14
CA MET A 66 -0.84 -4.13 -1.08
C MET A 66 -0.46 -4.51 -2.51
N SER A 67 -1.43 -4.97 -3.29
CA SER A 67 -1.26 -5.05 -4.75
C SER A 67 -1.13 -3.65 -5.37
N ILE A 68 -0.49 -3.56 -6.53
CA ILE A 68 -0.43 -2.31 -7.32
C ILE A 68 -1.83 -1.74 -7.58
N ALA A 69 -2.83 -2.59 -7.77
CA ALA A 69 -4.22 -2.19 -7.97
C ALA A 69 -4.79 -1.50 -6.73
N GLN A 70 -4.56 -2.08 -5.54
CA GLN A 70 -4.98 -1.51 -4.26
C GLN A 70 -4.27 -0.18 -3.98
N ILE A 71 -2.96 -0.09 -4.21
CA ILE A 71 -2.22 1.18 -4.05
C ILE A 71 -2.87 2.27 -4.92
N LYS A 72 -3.17 1.96 -6.18
CA LYS A 72 -3.80 2.92 -7.09
C LYS A 72 -5.20 3.32 -6.64
N TYR A 73 -5.99 2.36 -6.16
CA TYR A 73 -7.33 2.60 -5.64
C TYR A 73 -7.31 3.49 -4.39
N ARG A 74 -6.42 3.18 -3.42
CA ARG A 74 -6.28 3.95 -2.17
C ARG A 74 -5.77 5.36 -2.44
N ALA A 75 -4.84 5.55 -3.35
CA ALA A 75 -4.39 6.89 -3.76
C ALA A 75 -5.53 7.73 -4.37
N LYS A 76 -6.43 7.11 -5.17
CA LYS A 76 -7.62 7.80 -5.68
C LYS A 76 -8.61 8.16 -4.57
N LYS A 77 -8.81 7.28 -3.58
CA LYS A 77 -9.62 7.59 -2.39
C LYS A 77 -9.01 8.76 -1.59
N LEU A 78 -7.71 8.71 -1.34
CA LEU A 78 -6.96 9.75 -0.63
C LEU A 78 -7.09 11.11 -1.33
N LEU A 79 -6.92 11.11 -2.65
CA LEU A 79 -7.07 12.30 -3.48
C LEU A 79 -8.47 12.89 -3.38
N LYS A 80 -9.53 12.06 -3.41
CA LYS A 80 -10.91 12.52 -3.23
C LYS A 80 -11.11 13.12 -1.85
N LEU A 81 -10.58 12.48 -0.81
CA LEU A 81 -10.67 12.94 0.56
C LEU A 81 -10.04 14.33 0.73
N VAL A 82 -8.80 14.50 0.28
CA VAL A 82 -8.07 15.77 0.39
C VAL A 82 -8.75 16.90 -0.39
N ARG A 83 -9.31 16.58 -1.56
CA ARG A 83 -10.10 17.55 -2.35
C ARG A 83 -11.38 17.97 -1.66
N ALA A 84 -12.04 17.08 -0.92
CA ALA A 84 -13.20 17.44 -0.11
C ALA A 84 -12.84 18.49 0.96
N TYR A 85 -11.61 18.48 1.47
CA TYR A 85 -11.07 19.50 2.38
C TYR A 85 -10.50 20.74 1.65
N GLY A 86 -10.82 20.94 0.37
CA GLY A 86 -10.42 22.13 -0.40
C GLY A 86 -8.95 22.19 -0.83
N ASN A 87 -8.17 21.14 -0.58
CA ASN A 87 -6.72 21.14 -0.85
C ASN A 87 -6.38 20.51 -2.21
N PRO A 88 -5.55 21.16 -3.04
CA PRO A 88 -5.09 20.57 -4.29
C PRO A 88 -4.01 19.51 -4.05
N MET A 89 -4.30 18.27 -4.43
CA MET A 89 -3.31 17.18 -4.44
C MET A 89 -3.16 16.60 -5.84
N LYS A 90 -1.92 16.31 -6.25
CA LYS A 90 -1.63 15.59 -7.50
C LYS A 90 -1.77 14.09 -7.26
N LEU A 91 -2.30 13.35 -8.25
CA LEU A 91 -2.45 11.90 -8.15
C LEU A 91 -1.11 11.18 -7.99
N SER A 92 -0.03 11.68 -8.60
CA SER A 92 1.32 11.14 -8.42
C SER A 92 1.77 11.21 -6.96
N PHE A 93 1.52 12.35 -6.31
CA PHE A 93 1.82 12.53 -4.89
C PHE A 93 0.99 11.59 -4.01
N ALA A 94 -0.29 11.38 -4.35
CA ALA A 94 -1.12 10.41 -3.64
C ALA A 94 -0.58 8.97 -3.78
N TYR A 95 -0.04 8.59 -4.94
CA TYR A 95 0.63 7.29 -5.10
C TYR A 95 1.87 7.17 -4.22
N ASP A 96 2.71 8.21 -4.21
CA ASP A 96 3.91 8.24 -3.37
C ASP A 96 3.55 8.18 -1.89
N LEU A 97 2.50 8.89 -1.46
CA LEU A 97 2.04 8.87 -0.07
C LEU A 97 1.58 7.48 0.39
N VAL A 98 0.85 6.75 -0.46
CA VAL A 98 0.48 5.34 -0.16
C VAL A 98 1.72 4.43 -0.16
N ALA A 99 2.69 4.67 -1.04
CA ALA A 99 3.95 3.92 -1.03
C ALA A 99 4.80 4.20 0.22
N ASN A 100 4.80 5.44 0.70
CA ASN A 100 5.47 5.85 1.94
C ASN A 100 4.87 5.12 3.16
N CYS A 101 3.55 4.93 3.19
CA CYS A 101 2.89 4.11 4.21
C CYS A 101 3.39 2.66 4.20
N LEU A 102 3.90 2.14 3.08
CA LEU A 102 4.51 0.80 2.99
C LEU A 102 6.04 0.81 3.18
N GLY A 103 6.63 1.98 3.47
CA GLY A 103 8.05 2.13 3.71
C GLY A 103 8.91 2.49 2.50
N TYR A 104 8.30 2.75 1.34
CA TYR A 104 9.03 3.13 0.12
C TYR A 104 8.95 4.64 -0.11
N LYS A 105 10.06 5.28 -0.48
CA LYS A 105 10.12 6.73 -0.73
C LYS A 105 9.25 7.19 -1.91
N ALA A 106 9.03 6.31 -2.88
CA ALA A 106 8.27 6.63 -4.08
C ALA A 106 7.55 5.40 -4.61
N PHE A 107 6.40 5.61 -5.23
CA PHE A 107 5.61 4.54 -5.84
C PHE A 107 6.37 3.81 -6.95
N ARG A 108 7.25 4.51 -7.68
CA ARG A 108 8.09 3.90 -8.70
C ARG A 108 8.97 2.78 -8.12
N LEU A 109 9.59 3.02 -6.97
CA LEU A 109 10.44 2.02 -6.32
C LEU A 109 9.62 0.83 -5.81
N ALA A 110 8.50 1.10 -5.12
CA ALA A 110 7.55 0.07 -4.73
C ALA A 110 7.12 -0.81 -5.92
N HIS A 111 6.82 -0.17 -7.06
CA HIS A 111 6.48 -0.88 -8.28
C HIS A 111 7.64 -1.74 -8.82
N MET A 112 8.88 -1.29 -8.73
CA MET A 112 10.05 -2.09 -9.14
C MET A 112 10.34 -3.25 -8.18
N CYS A 113 10.03 -3.10 -6.89
CA CYS A 113 10.22 -4.11 -5.86
C CYS A 113 9.07 -5.13 -5.75
N ARG A 114 8.00 -4.97 -6.53
CA ARG A 114 6.81 -5.82 -6.46
C ARG A 114 7.12 -7.30 -6.73
N SER A 115 6.37 -8.19 -6.10
CA SER A 115 6.41 -9.62 -6.40
C SER A 115 5.91 -9.94 -7.83
N ILE A 116 5.99 -11.22 -8.21
CA ILE A 116 5.50 -11.70 -9.50
C ILE A 116 4.01 -11.36 -9.67
N ASP A 117 3.22 -11.51 -8.60
CA ASP A 117 1.77 -11.21 -8.55
C ASP A 117 1.43 -9.72 -8.38
N HIS A 118 2.42 -8.83 -8.55
CA HIS A 118 2.26 -7.39 -8.39
C HIS A 118 1.88 -6.96 -6.97
N TYR A 119 2.29 -7.73 -5.96
CA TYR A 119 2.17 -7.38 -4.56
C TYR A 119 3.39 -6.60 -4.08
N VAL A 120 3.15 -5.57 -3.27
CA VAL A 120 4.19 -4.76 -2.62
C VAL A 120 4.09 -5.03 -1.13
N GLU A 121 5.16 -5.55 -0.55
CA GLU A 121 5.24 -5.84 0.89
C GLU A 121 5.41 -4.56 1.71
N ASN A 122 4.91 -4.55 2.93
CA ASN A 122 5.21 -3.48 3.87
C ASN A 122 6.60 -3.69 4.49
N LEU A 123 7.48 -2.70 4.35
CA LEU A 123 8.86 -2.76 4.82
C LEU A 123 9.05 -2.30 6.28
N TRP A 124 8.09 -1.59 6.87
CA TRP A 124 8.17 -1.15 8.28
C TRP A 124 8.49 -2.29 9.24
N PRO A 125 7.83 -3.46 9.13
CA PRO A 125 8.06 -4.53 10.09
C PRO A 125 9.19 -5.48 9.69
N LEU A 126 9.89 -5.20 8.59
CA LEU A 126 10.99 -6.01 8.08
C LEU A 126 12.34 -5.38 8.39
N ASP A 127 12.36 -4.30 9.19
CA ASP A 127 13.54 -3.53 9.58
C ASP A 127 14.45 -3.10 8.41
N VAL A 128 13.87 -3.00 7.21
CA VAL A 128 14.56 -2.53 6.00
C VAL A 128 14.76 -1.01 6.03
N ILE A 129 13.92 -0.32 6.80
CA ILE A 129 13.93 1.14 6.99
C ILE A 129 14.81 1.43 8.21
N ASN A 130 15.90 2.17 8.00
CA ASN A 130 16.80 2.56 9.08
C ASN A 130 16.50 3.99 9.56
N ASN A 131 16.38 4.20 10.88
CA ASN A 131 16.16 5.51 11.51
C ASN A 131 14.98 6.29 10.93
N GLY A 132 13.86 5.60 10.64
CA GLY A 132 12.64 6.23 10.10
C GLY A 132 12.78 6.76 8.66
N ARG A 133 13.86 6.43 7.95
CA ARG A 133 14.09 6.88 6.57
C ARG A 133 13.48 5.91 5.57
N LEU A 134 12.55 6.41 4.77
CA LEU A 134 11.91 5.66 3.69
C LEU A 134 12.93 5.03 2.74
N PHE A 135 12.65 3.81 2.32
CA PHE A 135 13.48 3.02 1.43
C PHE A 135 13.61 3.69 0.06
N ASN A 136 14.83 3.84 -0.44
CA ASN A 136 15.14 4.65 -1.64
C ASN A 136 16.12 3.94 -2.59
N GLU A 137 15.92 4.12 -3.89
CA GLU A 137 16.75 3.56 -4.97
C GLU A 137 18.16 4.17 -4.99
N GLY A 138 18.28 5.49 -4.76
CA GLY A 138 19.55 6.23 -4.82
C GLY A 138 20.57 5.87 -3.75
N ALA A 139 20.23 4.94 -2.85
CA ALA A 139 21.08 4.44 -1.78
C ALA A 139 21.40 2.94 -1.97
N PHE A 140 21.44 2.46 -3.22
CA PHE A 140 21.59 1.02 -3.54
C PHE A 140 22.78 0.34 -2.85
N LEU A 141 23.90 1.07 -2.70
CA LEU A 141 25.11 0.63 -1.99
C LEU A 141 24.99 0.70 -0.46
N ALA A 142 24.00 1.41 0.07
CA ALA A 142 23.72 1.57 1.49
C ALA A 142 22.51 0.74 1.96
N TRP A 143 21.94 -0.10 1.10
CA TRP A 143 20.90 -1.05 1.50
C TRP A 143 21.51 -2.08 2.47
N PRO A 144 20.82 -2.44 3.56
CA PRO A 144 21.30 -3.48 4.49
C PRO A 144 21.61 -4.78 3.74
N SER A 145 22.65 -5.50 4.17
CA SER A 145 22.97 -6.86 3.67
C SER A 145 22.08 -7.93 4.32
N SER A 146 20.77 -7.71 4.30
CA SER A 146 19.78 -8.67 4.78
C SER A 146 19.20 -9.47 3.62
N SER A 147 18.69 -10.67 3.92
CA SER A 147 17.99 -11.53 2.96
C SER A 147 16.81 -10.80 2.27
N THR A 148 16.11 -9.94 3.02
CA THR A 148 15.04 -9.10 2.47
C THR A 148 15.56 -8.14 1.41
N SER A 149 16.68 -7.45 1.67
CA SER A 149 17.27 -6.53 0.70
C SER A 149 17.74 -7.25 -0.56
N GLU A 150 18.32 -8.45 -0.44
CA GLU A 150 18.71 -9.29 -1.57
C GLU A 150 17.50 -9.69 -2.41
N MET A 151 16.45 -10.21 -1.77
CA MET A 151 15.18 -10.53 -2.43
C MET A 151 14.60 -9.31 -3.17
N LEU A 152 14.63 -8.12 -2.57
CA LEU A 152 14.15 -6.90 -3.22
C LEU A 152 15.01 -6.52 -4.43
N ARG A 153 16.34 -6.71 -4.38
CA ARG A 153 17.24 -6.48 -5.53
C ARG A 153 16.94 -7.46 -6.66
N GLU A 154 16.76 -8.73 -6.37
CA GLU A 154 16.39 -9.75 -7.36
C GLU A 154 15.07 -9.42 -8.03
N ARG A 155 14.04 -9.07 -7.23
CA ARG A 155 12.74 -8.62 -7.75
C ARG A 155 12.90 -7.40 -8.65
N MET A 156 13.72 -6.42 -8.28
CA MET A 156 13.98 -5.25 -9.12
C MET A 156 14.62 -5.61 -10.46
N GLN A 157 15.64 -6.47 -10.46
CA GLN A 157 16.30 -6.91 -11.69
C GLN A 157 15.34 -7.67 -12.60
N PHE A 158 14.61 -8.64 -12.04
CA PHE A 158 13.57 -9.38 -12.75
C PHE A 158 12.49 -8.46 -13.34
N ASN A 159 11.99 -7.52 -12.53
CA ASN A 159 10.96 -6.59 -12.96
C ASN A 159 11.46 -5.61 -14.02
N LYS A 160 12.73 -5.20 -13.98
CA LYS A 160 13.33 -4.36 -15.02
C LYS A 160 13.29 -5.05 -16.38
N GLN A 161 13.68 -6.32 -16.44
CA GLN A 161 13.63 -7.13 -17.67
C GLN A 161 12.18 -7.35 -18.12
N ARG A 162 11.30 -7.78 -17.19
CA ARG A 162 9.88 -8.01 -17.44
C ARG A 162 9.15 -6.76 -17.93
N ASP A 163 9.48 -5.59 -17.40
CA ASP A 163 8.85 -4.31 -17.76
C ASP A 163 9.39 -3.77 -19.08
N SER A 164 10.68 -4.01 -19.38
CA SER A 164 11.25 -3.72 -20.71
C SER A 164 10.49 -4.45 -21.81
N LEU A 165 10.35 -5.77 -21.69
CA LEU A 165 9.63 -6.59 -22.68
C LEU A 165 8.21 -6.07 -22.93
N TYR A 166 7.47 -5.76 -21.86
CA TYR A 166 6.13 -5.20 -21.98
C TYR A 166 6.11 -3.84 -22.69
N ASN A 167 7.04 -2.95 -22.34
CA ASN A 167 7.14 -1.64 -22.95
C ASN A 167 7.49 -1.75 -24.43
N ASP A 168 8.37 -2.68 -24.80
CA ASP A 168 8.76 -2.91 -26.19
C ASP A 168 7.59 -3.43 -27.03
N ILE A 169 6.83 -4.40 -26.51
CA ILE A 169 5.60 -4.89 -27.17
C ILE A 169 4.56 -3.76 -27.28
N LYS A 170 4.41 -2.94 -26.22
CA LYS A 170 3.42 -1.87 -26.17
C LYS A 170 3.73 -0.71 -27.12
N LYS A 171 5.00 -0.43 -27.41
CA LYS A 171 5.42 0.60 -28.37
C LYS A 171 5.05 0.25 -29.81
N ARG A 172 5.00 -1.02 -30.16
CA ARG A 172 4.58 -1.49 -31.50
C ARG A 172 3.11 -1.18 -31.77
N SER A 173 2.76 -0.96 -33.03
CA SER A 173 1.36 -0.75 -33.42
C SER A 173 0.53 -2.01 -33.16
N LYS A 174 -0.80 -1.88 -33.02
CA LYS A 174 -1.67 -3.05 -32.77
C LYS A 174 -1.60 -4.09 -33.91
N ILE A 175 -1.33 -3.63 -35.14
CA ILE A 175 -1.28 -4.46 -36.35
C ILE A 175 0.03 -5.26 -36.41
N GLU A 176 1.12 -4.69 -35.89
CA GLU A 176 2.44 -5.35 -35.82
C GLU A 176 2.56 -6.41 -34.71
N ARG A 177 1.62 -6.45 -33.76
CA ARG A 177 1.69 -7.37 -32.63
C ARG A 177 1.24 -8.76 -33.02
N THR A 178 2.02 -9.75 -32.63
CA THR A 178 1.60 -11.15 -32.71
C THR A 178 0.42 -11.42 -31.77
N LYS A 179 -0.33 -12.50 -32.04
CA LYS A 179 -1.42 -12.96 -31.16
C LYS A 179 -0.93 -13.20 -29.72
N LYS A 180 0.23 -13.87 -29.57
CA LYS A 180 0.87 -14.17 -28.29
C LYS A 180 1.23 -12.90 -27.51
N GLU A 181 1.77 -11.88 -28.19
CA GLU A 181 2.08 -10.60 -27.57
C GLU A 181 0.84 -9.87 -27.06
N SER A 182 -0.24 -9.88 -27.85
CA SER A 182 -1.52 -9.29 -27.46
C SER A 182 -2.14 -10.02 -26.24
N GLU A 183 -2.10 -11.34 -26.22
CA GLU A 183 -2.53 -12.17 -25.09
C GLU A 183 -1.70 -11.90 -23.83
N TYR A 184 -0.37 -11.78 -23.98
CA TYR A 184 0.53 -11.40 -22.88
C TYR A 184 0.17 -10.04 -22.28
N LEU A 185 -0.02 -9.02 -23.13
CA LEU A 185 -0.44 -7.67 -22.68
C LEU A 185 -1.78 -7.73 -21.94
N GLN A 186 -2.75 -8.46 -22.47
CA GLN A 186 -4.08 -8.57 -21.86
C GLN A 186 -4.02 -9.28 -20.50
N THR A 187 -3.30 -10.41 -20.43
CA THR A 187 -3.13 -11.20 -19.21
C THR A 187 -2.46 -10.38 -18.12
N ARG A 188 -1.39 -9.66 -18.46
CA ARG A 188 -0.68 -8.78 -17.54
C ARG A 188 -1.53 -7.60 -17.07
N ASN A 189 -2.23 -6.94 -17.98
CA ASN A 189 -3.11 -5.82 -17.62
C ASN A 189 -4.25 -6.28 -16.69
N ARG A 190 -4.82 -7.47 -16.94
CA ARG A 190 -5.79 -8.10 -16.04
C ARG A 190 -5.17 -8.38 -14.68
N ALA A 191 -3.97 -8.98 -14.64
CA ALA A 191 -3.26 -9.25 -13.38
C ALA A 191 -3.01 -7.97 -12.57
N LEU A 192 -2.58 -6.88 -13.22
CA LEU A 192 -2.36 -5.58 -12.58
C LEU A 192 -3.62 -4.89 -12.06
N ALA A 193 -4.80 -5.25 -12.58
CA ALA A 193 -6.09 -4.67 -12.17
C ALA A 193 -6.83 -5.53 -11.14
N ARG A 194 -6.41 -6.79 -10.95
CA ARG A 194 -7.01 -7.69 -9.96
C ARG A 194 -6.87 -7.12 -8.55
N ARG A 195 -7.84 -7.45 -7.69
CA ARG A 195 -7.85 -7.15 -6.25
C ARG A 195 -7.93 -5.66 -5.85
N ALA A 196 -8.19 -4.74 -6.79
CA ALA A 196 -8.25 -3.29 -6.50
C ALA A 196 -9.17 -2.92 -5.32
N ASN A 197 -10.33 -3.59 -5.22
CA ASN A 197 -11.36 -3.33 -4.22
C ASN A 197 -11.34 -4.34 -3.06
N GLN A 198 -10.40 -5.28 -3.03
CA GLN A 198 -10.32 -6.23 -1.92
C GLN A 198 -9.86 -5.51 -0.64
N PRO A 199 -10.36 -5.93 0.54
CA PRO A 199 -9.90 -5.41 1.83
C PRO A 199 -8.38 -5.48 1.95
N ILE A 200 -7.81 -4.54 2.71
CA ILE A 200 -6.39 -4.59 3.02
C ILE A 200 -6.21 -5.64 4.11
N GLU A 201 -5.29 -6.56 3.89
CA GLU A 201 -4.90 -7.50 4.93
C GLU A 201 -4.12 -6.74 6.00
N THR A 202 -4.70 -6.65 7.18
CA THR A 202 -4.09 -6.06 8.35
C THR A 202 -3.24 -7.12 9.06
N ARG A 203 -2.22 -6.69 9.78
CA ARG A 203 -1.54 -7.58 10.72
C ARG A 203 -2.44 -7.76 11.94
N ASP A 204 -2.71 -9.02 12.28
CA ASP A 204 -3.42 -9.40 13.51
C ASP A 204 -2.58 -9.06 14.74
#